data_AF-X1J5L9-F1
#
_entry.id   AF-X1J5L9-F1
#
_cell.length_a   1.000
_cell.length_b   1.000
_cell.length_c   1.000
_cell.angle_alpha   90.00
_cell.angle_beta   90.00
_cell.angle_gamma   90.00
#
_symmetry.space_group_name_H-M   'P 1'
#
loop_
_entity.id
_entity.type
_entity.pdbx_description
1 polymer ?
#
loop_
_entity_poly.entity_id
_entity_poly.type
_entity_poly.pdbx_seq_one_letter_code
_entity_poly.pdbx_strand_id
1 'polypeptide(L)' 'MKTLVYDRNEKKLLEKVTLKSIPYYINNVEYLVWTDIENPSKENMQFLLDHFRFHPLDIEDCRARAEVYFKSAA' A
#
# COMPACT_ATOMS: atom_id res chain seq x y z
N MET A 1 4.11 3.72 -6.19
CA MET A 1 3.78 3.48 -4.78
C MET A 1 4.69 4.31 -3.89
N LYS A 2 4.11 5.27 -3.17
CA LYS A 2 4.79 6.07 -2.15
C LYS A 2 4.39 5.52 -0.79
N THR A 3 5.30 5.54 0.19
CA THR A 3 4.98 5.07 1.54
C THR A 3 5.59 6.02 2.56
N LEU A 4 4.78 6.37 3.56
CA LEU A 4 5.19 7.12 4.72
C LEU A 4 5.00 6.24 5.95
N VAL A 5 5.95 6.28 6.87
CA VAL A 5 5.84 5.60 8.17
C VAL A 5 5.99 6.64 9.26
N TYR A 6 5.02 6.67 10.16
CA TYR A 6 5.06 7.51 11.35
C TYR A 6 5.42 6.64 12.56
N ASP A 7 6.49 6.99 13.24
CA ASP A 7 6.88 6.38 14.51
C ASP A 7 6.15 7.09 15.65
N ARG A 8 5.30 6.37 16.38
CA ARG A 8 4.50 6.93 17.48
C ARG A 8 5.33 7.24 18.72
N ASN A 9 6.42 6.50 18.94
CA ASN A 9 7.31 6.68 20.09
C ASN A 9 8.15 7.93 19.91
N GLU A 10 8.78 8.06 18.75
CA GLU A 10 9.63 9.20 18.44
C GLU A 10 8.86 10.40 17.87
N LYS A 11 7.56 10.24 17.60
CA LYS A 11 6.66 11.24 17.00
C LYS A 11 7.21 11.85 15.70
N LYS A 12 7.89 11.03 14.88
CA LYS A 12 8.59 11.48 13.67
C LYS A 12 8.12 10.72 12.43
N LEU A 13 8.25 11.38 11.28
CA LEU A 13 8.01 10.78 9.98
C LEU A 13 9.30 10.18 9.42
N LEU A 14 9.22 8.94 8.96
CA LEU A 14 10.28 8.26 8.22
C LEU A 14 10.01 8.41 6.73
N GLU A 15 10.86 9.17 6.05
CA GLU A 15 10.67 9.50 4.62
C GLU A 15 11.37 8.53 3.66
N LYS A 16 12.35 7.76 4.14
CA LYS A 16 13.16 6.84 3.32
C LYS A 16 12.81 5.37 3.57
N VAL A 17 11.52 5.04 3.43
CA VAL A 17 11.02 3.68 3.65
C VAL A 17 11.07 2.90 2.34
N THR A 18 11.74 1.75 2.36
CA THR A 18 11.81 0.85 1.19
C THR A 18 10.74 -0.23 1.28
N LEU A 19 10.29 -0.75 0.13
CA LEU A 19 9.26 -1.81 0.06
C LEU A 19 9.58 -3.01 0.96
N LYS A 20 10.84 -3.42 1.01
CA LYS A 20 11.30 -4.57 1.81
C LYS A 20 11.17 -4.35 3.32
N SER A 21 11.21 -3.10 3.76
CA SER A 21 11.09 -2.73 5.18
C SER A 21 9.63 -2.55 5.63
N ILE A 22 8.69 -2.39 4.71
CA ILE A 22 7.27 -2.16 5.01
C ILE A 22 6.67 -3.29 5.88
N PRO A 23 6.90 -4.60 5.60
CA PRO A 23 6.36 -5.66 6.44
C PRO A 23 6.81 -5.60 7.91
N TYR A 24 8.00 -5.07 8.18
CA TYR A 24 8.47 -4.86 9.55
C TYR A 24 7.61 -3.82 10.28
N TYR A 25 7.27 -2.71 9.61
CA TYR A 25 6.47 -1.65 10.21
C TYR A 25 4.98 -2.02 10.35
N ILE A 26 4.39 -2.73 9.38
CA ILE A 26 2.96 -3.12 9.43
C ILE A 26 2.68 -4.05 10.60
N ASN A 27 3.61 -4.96 10.90
CA ASN A 27 3.43 -5.94 11.98
C ASN A 27 3.71 -5.36 13.37
N ASN A 28 3.98 -4.06 13.49
CA ASN A 28 4.30 -3.39 14.73
C ASN A 28 3.40 -2.17 14.96
N VAL A 29 2.60 -2.25 16.02
CA VAL A 29 1.60 -1.25 16.47
C VAL A 29 2.19 0.14 16.75
N GLU A 30 3.48 0.22 17.05
CA GLU A 30 4.19 1.47 17.31
C GLU A 30 4.38 2.33 16.04
N TYR A 31 4.16 1.73 14.87
CA TYR A 31 4.27 2.42 13.60
C TYR A 31 2.91 2.56 12.94
N LEU A 32 2.68 3.71 12.33
CA LEU A 32 1.56 3.94 11.43
C LEU A 32 2.10 4.00 10.01
N VAL A 33 1.67 3.07 9.17
CA VAL A 33 2.09 2.98 7.77
C VAL A 33 0.98 3.54 6.89
N TRP A 34 1.31 4.52 6.06
CA TRP A 34 0.43 5.01 5.01
C TRP A 34 1.09 4.75 3.66
N THR A 35 0.38 4.03 2.79
CA THR A 35 0.84 3.69 1.44
C THR A 35 -0.12 4.29 0.43
N ASP A 36 0.46 5.04 -0.50
CA ASP A 36 -0.23 5.68 -1.61
C ASP A 36 0.16 4.99 -2.93
N ILE A 37 -0.85 4.49 -3.65
CA ILE A 37 -0.68 3.68 -4.86
C ILE A 37 -1.47 4.32 -6.01
N GLU A 38 -0.82 5.24 -6.70
CA GLU A 38 -1.30 5.74 -7.98
C GLU A 38 -1.03 4.71 -9.08
N ASN A 39 -2.05 4.44 -9.91
CA ASN A 39 -2.01 3.49 -11.03
C ASN A 39 -1.42 2.11 -10.65
N PRO A 40 -2.17 1.26 -9.91
CA PRO A 40 -1.65 0.03 -9.33
C PRO A 40 -1.20 -0.98 -10.41
N SER A 41 0.07 -1.41 -10.34
CA SER A 41 0.57 -2.54 -11.12
C SER A 41 0.17 -3.89 -10.49
N LYS A 42 0.34 -4.99 -11.25
CA LYS A 42 0.16 -6.35 -10.72
C LYS A 42 1.08 -6.65 -9.53
N GLU A 43 2.30 -6.13 -9.57
CA GLU A 43 3.27 -6.29 -8.48
C GLU A 43 2.81 -5.58 -7.20
N ASN A 44 2.23 -4.38 -7.32
CA ASN A 44 1.64 -3.68 -6.17
C ASN A 44 0.49 -4.49 -5.55
N MET A 45 -0.37 -5.09 -6.39
CA MET A 45 -1.48 -5.92 -5.91
C MET A 45 -1.00 -7.17 -5.17
N GLN A 46 -0.01 -7.87 -5.72
CA GLN A 46 0.57 -9.03 -5.07
C GLN A 46 1.19 -8.68 -3.73
N PHE A 47 1.91 -7.54 -3.66
CA PHE A 47 2.48 -7.03 -2.41
C PHE A 47 1.41 -6.78 -1.32
N LEU A 48 0.25 -6.22 -1.70
CA LEU A 48 -0.86 -6.02 -0.76
C LEU A 48 -1.44 -7.33 -0.24
N LEU A 49 -1.60 -8.34 -1.11
CA LEU A 49 -2.06 -9.67 -0.72
C LEU A 49 -1.09 -10.34 0.25
N ASP A 50 0.21 -10.27 -0.05
CA ASP A 50 1.26 -10.97 0.69
C ASP A 50 1.51 -10.37 2.08
N HIS A 51 1.34 -9.05 2.24
CA HIS A 51 1.79 -8.34 3.44
C HIS A 51 0.70 -7.65 4.25
N PHE A 52 -0.41 -7.24 3.63
CA PHE A 52 -1.50 -6.53 4.31
C PHE A 52 -2.72 -7.42 4.59
N ARG A 53 -2.67 -8.70 4.20
CA ARG A 53 -3.74 -9.69 4.42
C ARG A 53 -5.10 -9.23 3.86
N PHE A 54 -5.09 -8.48 2.77
CA PHE A 54 -6.34 -8.15 2.07
C PHE A 54 -6.98 -9.42 1.53
N HIS A 55 -8.32 -9.46 1.53
CA HIS A 55 -9.00 -10.54 0.85
C HIS A 55 -8.79 -10.37 -0.67
N PRO A 56 -8.55 -11.45 -1.44
CA PRO A 56 -8.36 -11.35 -2.89
C PRO A 56 -9.47 -10.58 -3.62
N LEU A 57 -10.71 -10.73 -3.16
CA LEU A 57 -11.85 -10.00 -3.73
C LEU A 57 -11.78 -8.48 -3.51
N ASP A 58 -11.25 -8.02 -2.36
CA ASP A 58 -11.11 -6.59 -2.09
C ASP A 58 -10.13 -5.93 -3.08
N ILE A 59 -9.07 -6.65 -3.44
CA ILE A 59 -8.08 -6.20 -4.43
C ILE A 59 -8.70 -6.18 -5.84
N GLU A 60 -9.47 -7.20 -6.19
CA GLU A 60 -10.17 -7.28 -7.48
C GLU A 60 -11.19 -6.15 -7.64
N ASP A 61 -11.95 -5.82 -6.59
CA ASP A 61 -12.90 -4.71 -6.59
C ASP A 61 -12.20 -3.35 -6.80
N CYS A 62 -11.02 -3.17 -6.20
CA CYS A 62 -10.19 -1.99 -6.41
C CYS A 62 -9.67 -1.89 -7.86
N ARG A 63 -9.29 -3.03 -8.47
CA ARG A 63 -8.79 -3.07 -9.85
C ARG A 63 -9.89 -2.82 -10.88
N ALA A 64 -11.04 -3.47 -10.73
CA ALA A 64 -12.14 -3.38 -11.69
C ALA A 64 -12.62 -1.93 -11.87
N ARG A 65 -12.66 -1.15 -10.78
CA ARG A 65 -12.97 0.29 -10.87
C ARG A 65 -11.89 1.07 -11.58
N ALA A 66 -10.60 0.82 -11.30
CA ALA A 66 -9.51 1.53 -11.94
C ALA A 66 -9.52 1.35 -13.47
N GLU A 67 -9.69 0.12 -13.96
CA GLU A 67 -9.72 -0.18 -15.41
C GLU A 67 -10.88 0.51 -16.15
N VAL A 68 -12.04 0.66 -15.51
CA VAL A 68 -13.20 1.35 -16.10
C VAL A 68 -12.91 2.85 -16.29
N TYR A 69 -12.27 3.52 -15.30
CA TYR A 69 -11.90 4.92 -15.43
C TYR A 69 -10.90 5.16 -16.57
N PHE A 70 -9.92 4.27 -16.75
CA PHE A 70 -8.93 4.39 -17.81
C PHE A 70 -9.49 4.15 -19.21
N LYS A 71 -10.53 3.32 -19.36
CA LYS A 71 -11.21 3.11 -20.65
C LYS A 71 -12.18 4.24 -21.01
N SER A 72 -12.73 4.95 -20.04
CA SER A 72 -13.64 6.09 -20.28
C SER A 72 -12.94 7.42 -20.55
N ALA A 73 -11.63 7.51 -20.31
CA ALA A 73 -10.83 8.72 -20.50
C ALA A 73 -9.98 8.69 -21.80
N ALA A 74 -10.18 7.68 -22.65
CA ALA A 74 -9.47 7.45 -23.91
C ALA A 74 -10.40 7.60 -25.12
#